data_AF-A0A7Z7KED8-F1
#
_entry.id   AF-A0A7Z7KED8-F1
#
_cell.length_a   1.000
_cell.length_b   1.000
_cell.length_c   1.000
_cell.angle_alpha   90.00
_cell.angle_beta   90.00
_cell.angle_gamma   90.00
#
_symmetry.space_group_name_H-M   'P 1'
#
loop_
_entity.id
_entity.type
_entity.pdbx_description
1 polymer ?
#
loop_
_entity_poly.entity_id
_entity_poly.type
_entity_poly.pdbx_seq_one_letter_code
_entity_poly.pdbx_strand_id
1 'polypeptide(L)'
;MGTCSDSSKYINYNLFEKVNFEKMGVSHYNNIVNKYQPGDEVIINFENDTVKTKELNSLQDMVLGSQPISVPPGESELVIQLSKFSQSAPNVEILMEERWL
;
A
#
# COMPACT_ATOMS: atom_id res chain seq x y z
N MET A 1 36.43 47.89 -6.76
CA MET A 1 35.75 46.88 -5.93
C MET A 1 35.44 45.67 -6.82
N GLY A 2 35.97 44.49 -6.46
CA GLY A 2 35.52 43.16 -6.92
C GLY A 2 35.96 42.70 -8.32
N THR A 3 37.10 42.03 -8.42
CA THR A 3 37.43 41.12 -9.52
C THR A 3 36.72 39.77 -9.35
N CYS A 4 36.19 39.18 -10.41
CA CYS A 4 36.01 37.72 -10.49
C CYS A 4 36.72 37.18 -11.74
N SER A 5 38.05 37.14 -11.68
CA SER A 5 38.90 36.64 -12.76
C SER A 5 39.14 35.13 -12.70
N ASP A 6 38.61 34.41 -11.70
CA ASP A 6 38.91 32.99 -11.45
C ASP A 6 37.67 32.10 -11.34
N SER A 7 36.71 32.24 -12.25
CA SER A 7 35.70 31.18 -12.40
C SER A 7 36.32 30.03 -13.20
N SER A 8 36.67 28.95 -12.50
CA SER A 8 37.11 27.70 -13.12
C SER A 8 36.00 27.15 -14.01
N LYS A 9 36.13 27.34 -15.33
CA LYS A 9 35.18 26.85 -16.35
C LYS A 9 35.14 25.32 -16.52
N TYR A 10 35.79 24.57 -15.63
CA TYR A 10 35.95 23.13 -15.75
C TYR A 10 35.51 22.45 -14.45
N ILE A 11 34.54 21.54 -14.57
CA ILE A 11 34.23 20.56 -13.52
C ILE A 11 35.41 19.60 -13.49
N ASN A 12 36.26 19.66 -12.46
CA ASN A 12 37.45 18.81 -12.36
C ASN A 12 37.10 17.35 -12.03
N TYR A 13 36.00 17.10 -11.32
CA TYR A 13 35.61 15.76 -10.90
C TYR A 13 34.09 15.63 -10.91
N ASN A 14 33.57 14.64 -11.63
CA ASN A 14 32.24 14.09 -11.39
C ASN A 14 32.45 12.78 -10.62
N LEU A 15 32.38 12.81 -9.29
CA LEU A 15 32.44 11.58 -8.49
C LEU A 15 31.09 10.88 -8.54
N PHE A 16 30.95 9.95 -9.48
CA PHE A 16 29.89 8.96 -9.47
C PHE A 16 30.50 7.63 -9.02
N GLU A 17 30.40 7.31 -7.72
CA GLU A 17 31.19 6.23 -7.13
C GLU A 17 30.60 4.83 -7.38
N LYS A 18 29.28 4.68 -7.29
CA LYS A 18 28.65 3.38 -7.57
C LYS A 18 27.20 3.55 -8.00
N VAL A 19 26.85 2.95 -9.13
CA VAL A 19 25.45 2.62 -9.43
C VAL A 19 25.24 1.16 -9.08
N ASN A 20 24.30 0.86 -8.19
CA ASN A 20 23.84 -0.51 -7.98
C ASN A 20 22.58 -0.71 -8.83
N PHE A 21 22.58 -1.76 -9.65
CA PHE A 21 21.40 -2.20 -10.40
C PHE A 21 21.03 -3.59 -9.91
N GLU A 22 19.80 -3.73 -9.41
CA GLU A 22 19.23 -5.02 -9.03
C GLU A 22 18.31 -5.53 -10.13
N LYS A 23 18.49 -6.77 -10.56
CA LYS A 23 17.62 -7.41 -11.55
C LYS A 23 16.36 -7.91 -10.85
N MET A 24 15.29 -7.10 -10.93
CA MET A 24 13.98 -7.38 -10.34
C MET A 24 13.19 -8.51 -11.04
N GLY A 25 13.71 -9.11 -12.11
CA GLY A 25 13.09 -10.26 -12.80
C GLY A 25 11.78 -9.97 -13.54
N VAL A 26 11.38 -8.70 -13.69
CA VAL A 26 10.12 -8.30 -14.32
C VAL A 26 10.25 -8.09 -15.83
N SER A 27 9.17 -8.36 -16.57
CA SER A 27 9.15 -8.32 -18.04
C SER A 27 9.11 -6.90 -18.64
N HIS A 28 9.63 -5.87 -17.95
CA HIS A 28 9.74 -4.43 -18.30
C HIS A 28 9.14 -3.54 -17.18
N TYR A 29 7.99 -2.90 -17.42
CA TYR A 29 7.37 -1.90 -16.53
C TYR A 29 6.36 -2.47 -15.53
N ASN A 30 6.12 -3.78 -15.57
CA ASN A 30 5.16 -4.47 -14.70
C ASN A 30 5.74 -4.81 -13.32
N ASN A 31 6.62 -3.96 -12.79
CA ASN A 31 6.96 -4.01 -11.37
C ASN A 31 5.85 -3.34 -10.57
N ILE A 32 4.65 -3.92 -10.63
CA ILE A 32 3.54 -3.50 -9.79
C ILE A 32 3.91 -3.98 -8.39
N VAL A 33 4.48 -3.07 -7.61
CA VAL A 33 4.77 -3.32 -6.20
C VAL A 33 3.48 -3.75 -5.50
N ASN A 34 3.57 -4.76 -4.64
CA ASN A 34 2.44 -5.07 -3.79
C ASN A 34 2.16 -3.83 -2.92
N LYS A 35 0.93 -3.31 -2.99
CA LYS A 35 0.52 -2.15 -2.22
C LYS A 35 0.66 -2.41 -0.71
N TYR A 36 0.38 -3.65 -0.31
CA TYR A 36 0.54 -4.12 1.07
C TYR A 36 1.84 -4.90 1.23
N GLN A 37 2.62 -4.56 2.23
CA GLN A 37 3.85 -5.23 2.63
C GLN A 37 3.55 -6.23 3.77
N PRO A 38 4.42 -7.23 3.97
CA PRO A 38 4.29 -8.13 5.12
C PRO A 38 4.28 -7.35 6.45
N GLY A 39 3.29 -7.61 7.30
CA GLY A 39 3.10 -6.92 8.58
C GLY A 39 2.20 -5.67 8.51
N ASP A 40 1.74 -5.29 7.31
CA ASP A 40 0.76 -4.23 7.17
C ASP A 40 -0.61 -4.67 7.70
N GLU A 41 -1.24 -3.80 8.49
CA GLU A 41 -2.61 -3.99 8.97
C GLU A 41 -3.59 -3.17 8.14
N VAL A 42 -4.69 -3.80 7.74
CA VAL A 42 -5.80 -3.18 7.03
C VAL A 42 -7.04 -3.28 7.91
N ILE A 43 -7.53 -2.14 8.38
CA ILE A 43 -8.72 -2.04 9.23
C ILE A 43 -9.85 -1.49 8.39
N ILE A 44 -10.91 -2.27 8.24
CA ILE A 44 -12.13 -1.89 7.53
C ILE A 44 -13.22 -1.69 8.59
N ASN A 45 -13.73 -0.48 8.71
CA ASN A 45 -14.84 -0.17 9.60
C ASN A 45 -16.06 0.22 8.76
N PHE A 46 -17.09 -0.64 8.80
CA PHE A 46 -18.34 -0.47 8.06
C PHE A 46 -19.32 0.50 8.72
N GLU A 47 -19.12 0.88 9.99
CA GLU A 47 -19.99 1.86 10.65
C GLU A 47 -19.62 3.30 10.28
N ASN A 48 -18.32 3.56 10.15
CA ASN A 48 -17.78 4.88 9.83
C ASN A 48 -17.40 5.01 8.35
N ASP A 49 -17.64 3.97 7.54
CA ASP A 49 -17.21 3.87 6.14
C ASP A 49 -15.72 4.19 5.92
N THR A 50 -14.86 3.79 6.88
CA THR A 50 -13.42 4.07 6.81
C THR A 50 -12.62 2.82 6.53
N VAL A 51 -11.66 2.95 5.61
CA VAL A 51 -10.59 1.98 5.40
C VAL A 51 -9.28 2.62 5.83
N LYS A 52 -8.55 1.95 6.72
CA LYS A 52 -7.25 2.37 7.18
C LYS A 52 -6.20 1.33 6.83
N THR A 53 -5.06 1.78 6.35
CA THR A 53 -3.88 0.96 6.13
C THR A 53 -2.71 1.67 6.79
N LYS A 54 -1.96 0.97 7.66
CA LYS A 54 -0.85 1.59 8.42
C LYS A 54 -1.29 2.85 9.18
N GLU A 55 -2.46 2.80 9.82
CA GLU A 55 -3.07 3.95 10.52
C GLU A 55 -3.49 5.14 9.63
N LEU A 56 -3.20 5.11 8.33
CA LEU A 56 -3.54 6.15 7.36
C LEU A 56 -4.87 5.85 6.67
N ASN A 57 -5.73 6.86 6.56
CA ASN A 57 -6.99 6.75 5.83
C ASN A 57 -6.71 6.48 4.35
N SER A 58 -7.15 5.31 3.89
CA SER A 58 -6.88 4.77 2.55
C SER A 58 -8.19 4.42 1.86
N LEU A 59 -9.12 5.39 1.79
CA LEU A 59 -10.43 5.21 1.12
C LEU A 59 -10.32 4.82 -0.36
N GLN A 60 -9.19 5.13 -0.99
CA GLN A 60 -8.88 4.77 -2.37
C GLN A 60 -8.72 3.25 -2.57
N ASP A 61 -8.60 2.49 -1.48
CA ASP A 61 -8.44 1.04 -1.47
C ASP A 61 -9.79 0.34 -1.64
N MET A 62 -10.89 1.04 -1.32
CA MET A 62 -12.23 0.56 -1.56
C MET A 62 -12.60 0.76 -3.04
N VAL A 63 -13.11 -0.30 -3.66
CA VAL A 63 -13.64 -0.19 -5.03
C VAL A 63 -14.89 0.69 -5.01
N LEU A 64 -14.96 1.67 -5.91
CA LEU A 64 -16.11 2.54 -6.03
C LEU A 64 -17.38 1.71 -6.30
N GLY A 65 -18.38 1.82 -5.42
CA GLY A 65 -19.61 1.02 -5.47
C GLY A 65 -19.63 -0.20 -4.55
N SER A 66 -18.55 -0.46 -3.80
CA SER A 66 -18.58 -1.42 -2.70
C SER A 66 -19.56 -0.92 -1.63
N GLN A 67 -20.46 -1.79 -1.16
CA GLN A 67 -21.37 -1.45 -0.08
C GLN A 67 -20.89 -2.03 1.24
N PRO A 68 -21.09 -1.31 2.37
CA PRO A 68 -20.88 -1.90 3.68
C PRO A 68 -21.75 -3.14 3.85
N ILE A 69 -21.17 -4.19 4.40
CA ILE A 69 -21.84 -5.49 4.56
C ILE A 69 -22.60 -5.48 5.89
N SER A 70 -23.87 -5.87 5.86
CA SER A 70 -24.64 -6.15 7.07
C SER A 70 -24.89 -7.66 7.15
N VAL A 71 -24.50 -8.27 8.27
CA VAL A 71 -24.68 -9.71 8.48
C VAL A 71 -26.14 -9.96 8.88
N PRO A 72 -26.92 -10.70 8.08
CA PRO A 72 -28.31 -11.02 8.43
C PRO A 72 -28.37 -11.98 9.63
N PRO A 73 -29.51 -12.05 10.34
CA PRO A 73 -29.69 -13.02 11.41
C PRO A 73 -29.62 -14.45 10.87
N GLY A 74 -28.95 -15.32 11.61
CA GLY A 74 -28.73 -16.72 11.25
C GLY A 74 -27.27 -17.04 10.92
N GLU A 75 -27.05 -18.03 10.06
CA GLU A 75 -25.71 -18.43 9.63
C GLU A 75 -25.31 -17.68 8.36
N SER A 76 -24.13 -17.08 8.39
CA SER A 76 -23.52 -16.38 7.25
C SER A 76 -22.08 -16.82 7.08
N GLU A 77 -21.64 -16.98 5.84
CA GLU A 77 -20.26 -17.31 5.51
C GLU A 77 -19.52 -16.08 4.97
N LEU A 78 -18.37 -15.75 5.56
CA LEU A 78 -17.49 -14.71 5.05
C LEU A 78 -16.39 -15.34 4.18
N VAL A 79 -16.28 -14.88 2.94
CA VAL A 79 -15.23 -15.32 2.00
C VAL A 79 -14.25 -14.18 1.76
N ILE A 80 -12.97 -14.44 2.06
CA ILE A 80 -11.88 -13.50 1.84
C ILE A 80 -11.04 -14.00 0.67
N GLN A 81 -11.01 -13.22 -0.41
CA GLN A 81 -10.20 -13.50 -1.57
C GLN A 81 -8.92 -12.69 -1.54
N LEU A 82 -7.79 -13.39 -1.56
CA LEU A 82 -6.48 -12.78 -1.54
C LEU A 82 -5.95 -12.62 -2.96
N SER A 83 -5.11 -11.60 -3.15
CA SER A 83 -4.36 -11.42 -4.38
C SER A 83 -3.47 -12.62 -4.65
N LYS A 84 -3.27 -12.97 -5.93
CA LYS A 84 -2.32 -14.01 -6.36
C LYS A 84 -0.87 -13.70 -5.96
N PHE A 85 -0.57 -12.45 -5.62
CA PHE A 85 0.73 -12.02 -5.12
C PHE A 85 0.93 -12.29 -3.62
N SER A 86 -0.13 -12.64 -2.88
CA SER A 86 -0.03 -12.97 -1.47
C SER A 86 0.59 -14.35 -1.31
N GLN A 87 1.74 -14.44 -0.64
CA GLN A 87 2.43 -15.70 -0.39
C GLN A 87 1.81 -16.47 0.79
N SER A 88 1.19 -15.75 1.73
CA SER A 88 0.55 -16.31 2.91
C SER A 88 -0.84 -15.72 3.10
N ALA A 89 -1.70 -16.46 3.81
CA ALA A 89 -2.96 -15.91 4.29
C ALA A 89 -2.70 -14.90 5.42
N PRO A 90 -3.39 -13.75 5.45
CA PRO A 90 -3.31 -12.82 6.56
C PRO A 90 -4.02 -13.39 7.79
N ASN A 91 -3.67 -12.87 8.96
CA ASN A 91 -4.50 -13.07 10.15
C ASN A 91 -5.75 -12.19 10.02
N VAL A 92 -6.92 -12.76 10.27
CA VAL A 92 -8.20 -12.06 10.12
C VAL A 92 -8.91 -12.06 11.46
N GLU A 93 -9.21 -10.86 11.95
CA GLU A 93 -10.04 -10.66 13.13
C GLU A 93 -11.32 -9.91 12.71
N ILE A 94 -12.45 -10.39 13.21
CA ILE A 94 -13.77 -9.83 12.91
C ILE A 94 -14.38 -9.39 14.23
N LEU A 95 -14.66 -8.10 14.34
CA LEU A 95 -15.41 -7.52 15.45
C LEU A 95 -16.79 -7.15 14.93
N MET A 96 -17.82 -7.73 15.55
CA MET A 96 -19.22 -7.52 15.20
C MET A 96 -20.02 -7.15 16.44
N GLU A 97 -20.96 -6.23 16.27
CA GLU A 97 -21.92 -5.85 17.29
C GLU A 97 -23.32 -6.33 16.87
N GLU A 98 -24.01 -7.03 17.77
CA GLU A 98 -25.37 -7.49 17.52
C GLU A 98 -26.36 -6.33 17.70
N ARG A 99 -27.14 -6.04 16.66
CA ARG A 99 -28.23 -5.06 16.73
C ARG A 99 -29.55 -5.77 16.98
N TRP A 100 -30.20 -5.43 18.09
CA TRP A 100 -31.55 -5.86 18.44
C TRP A 100 -32.52 -4.67 18.38
N LEU A 101 -33.76 -4.93 17.98
CA LEU A 101 -34.91 -4.02 18.05
C LEU A 101 -35.91 -4.56 19.06
#